data_AF-A0A089J5X5-F1
#
_entry.id   AF-A0A089J5X5-F1
#
_cell.length_a   1.000
_cell.length_b   1.000
_cell.length_c   1.000
_cell.angle_alpha   90.00
_cell.angle_beta   90.00
_cell.angle_gamma   90.00
#
_symmetry.space_group_name_H-M   'P 1'
#
loop_
_entity.id
_entity.type
_entity.pdbx_description
1 polymer ?
#
loop_
_entity_poly.entity_id
_entity_poly.type
_entity_poly.pdbx_seq_one_letter_code
_entity_poly.pdbx_strand_id
1 'polypeptide(L)'
;MINRVYLDREKTKYKGNLHLHTTWSDGSLPAVQVVEAFKTKGYHFISITDHDIYARTEEFNTVDFVTLPGMERGGLNQVADKNPGYHFGVLNDPTADSELERFEHLEQFPVPIPWVGDHSPQLLIDEMRAHGNLVIFNHPEWHLTRFEDMVKYDGFFAIEIYNHATEWSTTSSYGAAYWDHALQNGKRVFGIAADDSHEHDPNWRIPEYGGGWVHVQSTALNPVDLVKSLKQGEFYSSSGPEIYDLRVVDGKLMIECSPCKFIMFKSFPQRGAFLGDFESGELLTQASMEVDKDMQYIRVECIDFSGKVAWSNPVFVSDLLQGGE
;
A
#
# COMPACT_ATOMS: atom_id res chain seq x y z
N MET A 1 28.18 -1.39 -7.97
CA MET A 1 26.84 -1.75 -7.44
C MET A 1 26.32 -2.95 -8.19
N ILE A 2 25.48 -3.76 -7.56
CA ILE A 2 24.88 -4.95 -8.16
C ILE A 2 23.72 -4.52 -9.07
N ASN A 3 23.65 -5.09 -10.28
CA ASN A 3 22.49 -4.90 -11.15
C ASN A 3 21.29 -5.67 -10.58
N ARG A 4 20.13 -5.04 -10.51
CA ARG A 4 18.93 -5.63 -9.90
C ARG A 4 17.66 -5.16 -10.58
N VAL A 5 16.75 -6.08 -10.84
CA VAL A 5 15.41 -5.78 -11.38
C VAL A 5 14.42 -5.79 -10.21
N TYR A 6 13.61 -4.73 -10.10
CA TYR A 6 12.55 -4.60 -9.10
C TYR A 6 11.18 -4.80 -9.73
N LEU A 7 10.97 -4.22 -10.92
CA LEU A 7 9.81 -4.45 -11.77
C LEU A 7 10.29 -4.70 -13.19
N ASP A 8 9.72 -5.71 -13.82
CA ASP A 8 10.05 -6.13 -15.18
C ASP A 8 8.86 -5.89 -16.10
N ARG A 9 9.05 -5.14 -17.19
CA ARG A 9 7.97 -4.87 -18.15
C ARG A 9 7.36 -6.15 -18.74
N GLU A 10 8.16 -7.21 -18.88
CA GLU A 10 7.74 -8.44 -19.53
C GLU A 10 6.94 -9.37 -18.59
N LYS A 11 6.94 -9.08 -17.29
CA LYS A 11 6.19 -9.85 -16.31
C LYS A 11 4.77 -9.30 -16.10
N THR A 12 3.83 -10.23 -15.96
CA THR A 12 2.43 -9.95 -15.63
C THR A 12 2.33 -9.21 -14.30
N LYS A 13 1.48 -8.18 -14.28
CA LYS A 13 1.13 -7.40 -13.09
C LYS A 13 -0.38 -7.48 -12.89
N TYR A 14 -0.80 -7.72 -11.66
CA TYR A 14 -2.21 -7.82 -11.27
C TYR A 14 -2.62 -6.58 -10.47
N LYS A 15 -3.70 -5.93 -10.90
CA LYS A 15 -4.29 -4.76 -10.23
C LYS A 15 -5.06 -5.19 -9.00
N GLY A 16 -4.76 -4.60 -7.85
CA GLY A 16 -5.47 -4.91 -6.61
C GLY A 16 -5.80 -3.70 -5.75
N ASN A 17 -6.86 -3.85 -4.97
CA ASN A 17 -7.20 -2.94 -3.88
C ASN A 17 -7.09 -3.69 -2.55
N LEU A 18 -6.50 -3.07 -1.53
CA LEU A 18 -6.21 -3.72 -0.24
C LEU A 18 -7.06 -3.18 0.91
N HIS A 19 -7.98 -2.23 0.65
CA HIS A 19 -8.73 -1.53 1.68
C HIS A 19 -10.10 -1.09 1.14
N LEU A 20 -11.17 -1.71 1.63
CA LEU A 20 -12.55 -1.41 1.27
C LEU A 20 -13.52 -2.07 2.26
N HIS A 21 -14.77 -1.60 2.26
CA HIS A 21 -15.80 -2.02 3.21
C HIS A 21 -17.08 -2.48 2.53
N THR A 22 -17.86 -3.29 3.25
CA THR A 22 -19.13 -3.84 2.80
C THR A 22 -20.20 -3.63 3.87
N THR A 23 -21.41 -4.15 3.63
CA THR A 23 -22.48 -4.16 4.64
C THR A 23 -22.19 -5.05 5.86
N TRP A 24 -21.04 -5.73 5.91
CA TRP A 24 -20.66 -6.46 7.13
C TRP A 24 -20.21 -5.51 8.23
N SER A 25 -19.63 -4.37 7.88
CA SER A 25 -19.37 -3.24 8.78
C SER A 25 -20.23 -2.03 8.39
N ASP A 26 -19.65 -0.98 7.82
CA ASP A 26 -20.30 0.31 7.54
C ASP A 26 -20.30 0.72 6.06
N GLY A 27 -19.88 -0.19 5.17
CA GLY A 27 -20.08 -0.04 3.72
C GLY A 27 -21.55 -0.17 3.31
N SER A 28 -21.89 0.39 2.14
CA SER A 28 -23.28 0.51 1.68
C SER A 28 -23.79 -0.69 0.87
N LEU A 29 -22.88 -1.50 0.29
CA LEU A 29 -23.23 -2.63 -0.58
C LEU A 29 -22.82 -3.99 -0.01
N PRO A 30 -23.60 -5.06 -0.28
CA PRO A 30 -23.20 -6.43 0.03
C PRO A 30 -21.89 -6.83 -0.66
N ALA A 31 -21.08 -7.67 -0.01
CA ALA A 31 -19.79 -8.13 -0.51
C ALA A 31 -19.81 -8.62 -1.98
N VAL A 32 -20.85 -9.36 -2.39
CA VAL A 32 -20.99 -9.84 -3.78
C VAL A 32 -21.08 -8.69 -4.80
N GLN A 33 -21.75 -7.59 -4.44
CA GLN A 33 -21.89 -6.42 -5.31
C GLN A 33 -20.60 -5.60 -5.35
N VAL A 34 -19.91 -5.49 -4.21
CA VAL A 34 -18.58 -4.86 -4.13
C VAL A 34 -17.57 -5.59 -5.00
N VAL A 35 -17.51 -6.93 -4.90
CA VAL A 35 -16.67 -7.77 -5.76
C VAL A 35 -16.95 -7.50 -7.25
N GLU A 36 -18.22 -7.45 -7.64
CA GLU A 36 -18.61 -7.19 -9.04
C GLU A 36 -18.22 -5.77 -9.49
N ALA A 37 -18.34 -4.78 -8.60
CA ALA A 37 -17.95 -3.41 -8.88
C ALA A 37 -16.45 -3.30 -9.19
N PHE A 38 -15.60 -3.96 -8.39
CA PHE A 38 -14.15 -3.99 -8.62
C PHE A 38 -13.75 -4.80 -9.86
N LYS A 39 -14.41 -5.93 -10.13
CA LYS A 39 -14.24 -6.69 -11.38
C LYS A 39 -14.55 -5.83 -12.61
N THR A 40 -15.66 -5.09 -12.57
CA THR A 40 -16.06 -4.16 -13.64
C THR A 40 -15.04 -3.05 -13.86
N LYS A 41 -14.31 -2.63 -12.82
CA LYS A 41 -13.20 -1.66 -12.91
C LYS A 41 -11.85 -2.27 -13.30
N GLY A 42 -11.80 -3.55 -13.66
CA GLY A 42 -10.58 -4.22 -14.12
C GLY A 42 -9.59 -4.55 -13.00
N TYR A 43 -10.04 -4.63 -11.75
CA TYR A 43 -9.24 -5.19 -10.67
C TYR A 43 -9.18 -6.71 -10.80
N HIS A 44 -8.02 -7.28 -10.49
CA HIS A 44 -7.75 -8.71 -10.50
C HIS A 44 -7.80 -9.30 -9.09
N PHE A 45 -7.61 -8.47 -8.06
CA PHE A 45 -7.83 -8.92 -6.70
C PHE A 45 -8.28 -7.79 -5.78
N ILE A 46 -8.93 -8.16 -4.69
CA ILE A 46 -9.27 -7.23 -3.61
C ILE A 46 -9.01 -7.87 -2.25
N SER A 47 -8.93 -7.05 -1.21
CA SER A 47 -9.15 -7.50 0.17
C SER A 47 -10.39 -6.81 0.70
N ILE A 48 -11.39 -7.57 1.14
CA ILE A 48 -12.52 -7.02 1.91
C ILE A 48 -12.05 -6.86 3.34
N THR A 49 -12.05 -5.63 3.84
CA THR A 49 -11.42 -5.27 5.12
C THR A 49 -12.40 -4.55 6.03
N ASP A 50 -13.61 -5.09 6.15
CA ASP A 50 -14.64 -4.57 7.05
C ASP A 50 -14.11 -4.34 8.47
N HIS A 51 -14.58 -3.27 9.12
CA HIS A 51 -14.14 -2.91 10.47
C HIS A 51 -14.38 -4.03 11.48
N ASP A 52 -13.30 -4.47 12.13
CA ASP A 52 -13.29 -5.40 13.25
C ASP A 52 -13.98 -6.74 12.97
N ILE A 53 -14.09 -7.11 11.68
CA ILE A 53 -14.69 -8.35 11.20
C ILE A 53 -13.76 -9.01 10.20
N TYR A 54 -13.24 -10.19 10.54
CA TYR A 54 -12.31 -10.91 9.67
C TYR A 54 -13.04 -11.64 8.53
N ALA A 55 -12.82 -11.21 7.30
CA ALA A 55 -13.48 -11.74 6.13
C ALA A 55 -12.59 -12.74 5.37
N ARG A 56 -12.99 -14.01 5.35
CA ARG A 56 -12.47 -15.02 4.39
C ARG A 56 -13.44 -15.18 3.24
N THR A 57 -13.02 -14.90 2.01
CA THR A 57 -13.97 -14.74 0.91
C THR A 57 -13.58 -15.51 -0.35
N GLU A 58 -12.94 -16.67 -0.15
CA GLU A 58 -12.43 -17.52 -1.24
C GLU A 58 -13.54 -18.02 -2.17
N GLU A 59 -14.80 -17.99 -1.75
CA GLU A 59 -15.97 -18.29 -2.59
C GLU A 59 -16.15 -17.30 -3.75
N PHE A 60 -15.56 -16.10 -3.69
CA PHE A 60 -15.59 -15.12 -4.78
C PHE A 60 -14.47 -15.32 -5.81
N ASN A 61 -13.53 -16.24 -5.54
CA ASN A 61 -12.40 -16.51 -6.43
C ASN A 61 -12.88 -17.11 -7.76
N THR A 62 -12.32 -16.60 -8.85
CA THR A 62 -12.45 -17.11 -10.20
C THR A 62 -11.06 -17.23 -10.82
N VAL A 63 -10.98 -17.69 -12.08
CA VAL A 63 -9.70 -17.78 -12.80
C VAL A 63 -9.05 -16.40 -13.04
N ASP A 64 -9.87 -15.35 -13.13
CA ASP A 64 -9.43 -13.98 -13.45
C ASP A 64 -9.57 -13.00 -12.27
N PHE A 65 -10.00 -13.48 -11.09
CA PHE A 65 -10.17 -12.63 -9.91
C PHE A 65 -9.98 -13.41 -8.61
N VAL A 66 -9.26 -12.87 -7.64
CA VAL A 66 -9.16 -13.47 -6.30
C VAL A 66 -9.36 -12.48 -5.18
N THR A 67 -9.78 -12.95 -4.02
CA THR A 67 -9.82 -12.17 -2.79
C THR A 67 -8.66 -12.57 -1.87
N LEU A 68 -8.16 -11.59 -1.13
CA LEU A 68 -7.26 -11.80 -0.02
C LEU A 68 -8.09 -11.67 1.27
N PRO A 69 -8.08 -12.66 2.18
CA PRO A 69 -8.78 -12.52 3.44
C PRO A 69 -8.19 -11.41 4.31
N GLY A 70 -9.02 -10.68 5.04
CA GLY A 70 -8.56 -9.58 5.87
C GLY A 70 -9.66 -8.88 6.68
N MET A 71 -9.25 -7.82 7.39
CA MET A 71 -10.11 -6.87 8.11
C MET A 71 -9.38 -5.54 8.24
N GLU A 72 -10.11 -4.48 8.59
CA GLU A 72 -9.51 -3.30 9.19
C GLU A 72 -9.72 -3.35 10.69
N ARG A 73 -8.65 -3.35 11.47
CA ARG A 73 -8.71 -3.41 12.94
C ARG A 73 -8.19 -2.12 13.54
N GLY A 74 -9.00 -1.46 14.34
CA GLY A 74 -8.60 -0.18 14.91
C GLY A 74 -9.68 0.50 15.73
N GLY A 75 -9.47 1.77 16.02
CA GLY A 75 -10.54 2.60 16.57
C GLY A 75 -10.17 4.05 16.74
N LEU A 76 -11.20 4.89 16.70
CA LEU A 76 -11.11 6.33 16.93
C LEU A 76 -10.92 6.63 18.42
N ASN A 77 -10.07 7.62 18.74
CA ASN A 77 -10.00 8.29 20.05
C ASN A 77 -10.10 7.33 21.24
N GLN A 78 -9.23 6.30 21.28
CA GLN A 78 -9.28 5.22 22.29
C GLN A 78 -9.23 5.73 23.75
N VAL A 79 -8.73 6.95 23.93
CA VAL A 79 -8.99 7.77 25.11
C VAL A 79 -9.49 9.14 24.65
N ALA A 80 -10.74 9.45 24.97
CA ALA A 80 -11.36 10.74 24.64
C ALA A 80 -10.43 11.91 25.02
N ASP A 81 -10.22 12.82 24.07
CA ASP A 81 -9.44 14.06 24.20
C ASP A 81 -7.95 13.89 24.58
N LYS A 82 -7.36 12.68 24.46
CA LYS A 82 -5.96 12.45 24.83
C LYS A 82 -5.08 11.82 23.77
N ASN A 83 -5.56 10.84 23.01
CA ASN A 83 -4.73 10.12 22.04
C ASN A 83 -5.43 10.01 20.68
N PRO A 84 -4.69 10.24 19.57
CA PRO A 84 -5.20 9.95 18.24
C PRO A 84 -5.56 8.46 18.12
N GLY A 85 -6.57 8.16 17.30
CA GLY A 85 -6.91 6.78 16.95
C GLY A 85 -5.86 6.15 16.03
N TYR A 86 -6.09 4.90 15.64
CA TYR A 86 -5.32 4.23 14.61
C TYR A 86 -6.17 3.13 13.99
N HIS A 87 -6.01 2.89 12.69
CA HIS A 87 -6.48 1.69 12.03
C HIS A 87 -5.32 0.93 11.40
N PHE A 88 -5.44 -0.39 11.43
CA PHE A 88 -4.54 -1.30 10.74
C PHE A 88 -5.30 -2.14 9.73
N GLY A 89 -4.84 -2.14 8.49
CA GLY A 89 -5.25 -3.14 7.51
C GLY A 89 -4.58 -4.47 7.86
N VAL A 90 -5.36 -5.52 8.03
CA VAL A 90 -4.88 -6.85 8.40
C VAL A 90 -5.17 -7.78 7.23
N LEU A 91 -4.13 -8.32 6.61
CA LEU A 91 -4.24 -9.21 5.46
C LEU A 91 -3.67 -10.59 5.79
N ASN A 92 -4.39 -11.66 5.48
CA ASN A 92 -3.90 -13.01 5.68
C ASN A 92 -2.58 -13.24 4.93
N ASP A 93 -1.55 -13.69 5.64
CA ASP A 93 -0.32 -14.19 5.02
C ASP A 93 -0.35 -15.72 4.94
N PRO A 94 -0.79 -16.33 3.82
CA PRO A 94 -0.81 -17.77 3.69
C PRO A 94 0.60 -18.39 3.55
N THR A 95 1.65 -17.57 3.46
CA THR A 95 3.05 -18.01 3.33
C THR A 95 3.78 -18.09 4.67
N ALA A 96 3.20 -17.53 5.74
CA ALA A 96 3.77 -17.53 7.07
C ALA A 96 3.27 -18.72 7.90
N ASP A 97 4.15 -19.26 8.75
CA ASP A 97 3.72 -20.08 9.87
C ASP A 97 3.06 -19.16 10.90
N SER A 98 1.81 -19.46 11.30
CA SER A 98 1.13 -18.71 12.34
C SER A 98 1.45 -19.29 13.72
N GLU A 99 1.74 -18.44 14.70
CA GLU A 99 1.96 -18.83 16.09
C GLU A 99 0.65 -19.12 16.81
N LEU A 100 -0.42 -18.43 16.39
CA LEU A 100 -1.78 -18.58 16.87
C LEU A 100 -2.70 -19.11 15.76
N GLU A 101 -3.89 -19.58 16.13
CA GLU A 101 -4.91 -20.03 15.19
C GLU A 101 -5.36 -18.90 14.28
N ARG A 102 -5.44 -19.11 12.97
CA ARG A 102 -5.88 -18.06 12.05
C ARG A 102 -7.36 -17.76 12.27
N PHE A 103 -7.74 -16.50 12.12
CA PHE A 103 -9.14 -16.06 12.29
C PHE A 103 -10.09 -16.72 11.29
N GLU A 104 -11.34 -16.89 11.68
CA GLU A 104 -12.41 -17.49 10.90
C GLU A 104 -13.19 -16.47 10.05
N HIS A 105 -14.01 -16.96 9.12
CA HIS A 105 -14.91 -16.09 8.35
C HIS A 105 -15.96 -15.41 9.25
N LEU A 106 -16.08 -14.08 9.12
CA LEU A 106 -16.96 -13.22 9.91
C LEU A 106 -16.74 -13.31 11.42
N GLU A 107 -15.51 -13.64 11.83
CA GLU A 107 -15.11 -13.51 13.21
C GLU A 107 -15.11 -12.04 13.62
N GLN A 108 -15.86 -11.70 14.68
CA GLN A 108 -16.03 -10.33 15.16
C GLN A 108 -15.16 -10.08 16.39
N PHE A 109 -14.54 -8.91 16.44
CA PHE A 109 -13.67 -8.53 17.55
C PHE A 109 -14.32 -7.46 18.43
N PRO A 110 -14.12 -7.52 19.76
CA PRO A 110 -14.72 -6.55 20.68
C PRO A 110 -14.14 -5.15 20.47
N VAL A 111 -15.03 -4.15 20.59
CA VAL A 111 -14.71 -2.72 20.58
C VAL A 111 -15.26 -2.02 21.83
N PRO A 112 -14.59 -0.98 22.37
CA PRO A 112 -13.31 -0.44 21.90
C PRO A 112 -12.14 -1.38 22.19
N ILE A 113 -11.06 -1.27 21.41
CA ILE A 113 -9.80 -1.99 21.67
C ILE A 113 -9.31 -1.64 23.08
N PRO A 114 -8.91 -2.62 23.91
CA PRO A 114 -8.33 -2.34 25.21
C PRO A 114 -7.10 -1.41 25.13
N TRP A 115 -7.22 -0.23 25.74
CA TRP A 115 -6.10 0.71 25.86
C TRP A 115 -5.33 0.46 27.16
N VAL A 116 -4.09 0.00 27.05
CA VAL A 116 -3.17 -0.24 28.18
C VAL A 116 -2.00 0.75 28.22
N GLY A 117 -2.09 1.80 27.40
CA GLY A 117 -1.07 2.85 27.26
C GLY A 117 -0.49 2.89 25.85
N ASP A 118 0.51 3.73 25.64
CA ASP A 118 0.99 4.04 24.28
C ASP A 118 1.67 2.86 23.55
N HIS A 119 1.75 1.67 24.13
CA HIS A 119 2.22 0.45 23.48
C HIS A 119 1.07 -0.42 22.94
N SER A 120 -0.20 -0.05 23.19
CA SER A 120 -1.38 -0.73 22.64
C SER A 120 -1.33 -0.93 21.12
N PRO A 121 -0.90 0.04 20.29
CA PRO A 121 -0.77 -0.19 18.85
C PRO A 121 0.26 -1.28 18.52
N GLN A 122 1.40 -1.32 19.23
CA GLN A 122 2.40 -2.38 19.05
C GLN A 122 1.85 -3.75 19.40
N LEU A 123 1.14 -3.87 20.55
CA LEU A 123 0.54 -5.13 20.98
C LEU A 123 -0.43 -5.67 19.92
N LEU A 124 -1.23 -4.78 19.32
CA LEU A 124 -2.15 -5.20 18.26
C LEU A 124 -1.41 -5.62 16.99
N ILE A 125 -0.36 -4.90 16.58
CA ILE A 125 0.48 -5.31 15.44
C ILE A 125 1.07 -6.72 15.68
N ASP A 126 1.62 -6.95 16.87
CA ASP A 126 2.24 -8.22 17.24
C ASP A 126 1.20 -9.35 17.29
N GLU A 127 0.02 -9.10 17.84
CA GLU A 127 -1.10 -10.06 17.86
C GLU A 127 -1.52 -10.43 16.44
N MET A 128 -1.80 -9.44 15.58
CA MET A 128 -2.21 -9.71 14.19
C MET A 128 -1.16 -10.53 13.43
N ARG A 129 0.13 -10.23 13.64
CA ARG A 129 1.23 -11.02 13.06
C ARG A 129 1.29 -12.44 13.61
N ALA A 130 1.09 -12.64 14.92
CA ALA A 130 1.07 -13.96 15.54
C ALA A 130 -0.05 -14.85 14.96
N HIS A 131 -1.16 -14.25 14.56
CA HIS A 131 -2.25 -14.91 13.80
C HIS A 131 -1.93 -15.12 12.30
N GLY A 132 -0.70 -14.83 11.86
CA GLY A 132 -0.23 -15.06 10.50
C GLY A 132 -0.71 -14.01 9.49
N ASN A 133 -0.78 -12.74 9.90
CA ASN A 133 -1.19 -11.63 9.03
C ASN A 133 -0.05 -10.67 8.71
N LEU A 134 -0.13 -10.06 7.53
CA LEU A 134 0.51 -8.80 7.21
C LEU A 134 -0.30 -7.65 7.82
N VAL A 135 0.39 -6.62 8.30
CA VAL A 135 -0.24 -5.44 8.91
C VAL A 135 0.13 -4.17 8.14
N ILE A 136 -0.86 -3.37 7.74
CA ILE A 136 -0.75 -2.08 7.06
C ILE A 136 -1.11 -0.99 8.06
N PHE A 137 -0.31 0.08 8.13
CA PHE A 137 -0.72 1.29 8.82
C PHE A 137 -1.64 2.12 7.93
N ASN A 138 -2.95 2.08 8.18
CA ASN A 138 -3.94 2.71 7.32
C ASN A 138 -4.02 4.22 7.54
N HIS A 139 -4.34 4.94 6.45
CA HIS A 139 -4.63 6.38 6.34
C HIS A 139 -4.11 7.25 7.51
N PRO A 140 -2.79 7.33 7.72
CA PRO A 140 -2.22 7.90 8.94
C PRO A 140 -2.57 9.39 9.13
N GLU A 141 -2.71 10.14 8.03
CA GLU A 141 -3.08 11.56 8.08
C GLU A 141 -4.51 11.76 8.62
N TRP A 142 -5.48 10.98 8.14
CA TRP A 142 -6.87 11.05 8.58
C TRP A 142 -7.02 10.72 10.07
N HIS A 143 -6.23 9.75 10.54
CA HIS A 143 -6.19 9.35 11.95
C HIS A 143 -5.45 10.32 12.87
N LEU A 144 -4.90 11.42 12.35
CA LEU A 144 -4.04 12.35 13.10
C LEU A 144 -2.82 11.63 13.73
N THR A 145 -2.33 10.60 13.06
CA THR A 145 -1.14 9.86 13.47
C THR A 145 0.03 10.82 13.56
N ARG A 146 0.93 10.64 14.53
CA ARG A 146 2.14 11.47 14.60
C ARG A 146 3.27 10.82 13.81
N PHE A 147 4.19 11.62 13.31
CA PHE A 147 5.38 11.10 12.63
C PHE A 147 6.19 10.17 13.53
N GLU A 148 6.29 10.48 14.82
CA GLU A 148 7.00 9.68 15.81
C GLU A 148 6.37 8.28 15.98
N ASP A 149 5.06 8.15 15.78
CA ASP A 149 4.38 6.85 15.86
C ASP A 149 4.84 5.90 14.73
N MET A 150 5.19 6.43 13.55
CA MET A 150 5.76 5.65 12.43
C MET A 150 7.15 5.09 12.74
N VAL A 151 7.89 5.75 13.64
CA VAL A 151 9.22 5.33 14.07
C VAL A 151 9.11 4.39 15.27
N LYS A 152 8.15 4.65 16.15
CA LYS A 152 7.97 3.98 17.42
C LYS A 152 7.49 2.53 17.28
N TYR A 153 6.56 2.28 16.36
CA TYR A 153 6.00 0.94 16.18
C TYR A 153 6.78 0.15 15.13
N ASP A 154 6.81 -1.17 15.28
CA ASP A 154 7.53 -2.13 14.46
C ASP A 154 6.60 -3.23 13.95
N GLY A 155 7.01 -3.90 12.88
CA GLY A 155 6.33 -5.12 12.41
C GLY A 155 5.19 -4.89 11.41
N PHE A 156 4.78 -3.66 11.11
CA PHE A 156 3.91 -3.41 9.96
C PHE A 156 4.69 -3.53 8.65
N PHE A 157 4.07 -4.05 7.59
CA PHE A 157 4.70 -4.28 6.30
C PHE A 157 4.65 -3.04 5.39
N ALA A 158 3.59 -2.25 5.52
CA ALA A 158 3.36 -1.09 4.68
C ALA A 158 2.60 0.01 5.41
N ILE A 159 2.64 1.21 4.83
CA ILE A 159 1.84 2.37 5.22
C ILE A 159 0.92 2.69 4.03
N GLU A 160 -0.34 2.99 4.29
CA GLU A 160 -1.25 3.53 3.27
C GLU A 160 -0.86 4.98 2.96
N ILE A 161 -0.31 5.18 1.76
CA ILE A 161 0.22 6.47 1.30
C ILE A 161 -0.77 7.23 0.43
N TYR A 162 -1.80 6.56 -0.05
CA TYR A 162 -2.93 7.16 -0.73
C TYR A 162 -4.20 6.40 -0.35
N ASN A 163 -5.15 7.14 0.20
CA ASN A 163 -6.49 6.66 0.52
C ASN A 163 -7.49 7.46 -0.31
N HIS A 164 -8.25 6.78 -1.16
CA HIS A 164 -9.12 7.45 -2.12
C HIS A 164 -10.36 8.09 -1.46
N ALA A 165 -11.00 7.40 -0.53
CA ALA A 165 -12.20 7.84 0.18
C ALA A 165 -12.00 9.18 0.92
N THR A 166 -10.79 9.44 1.38
CA THR A 166 -10.45 10.70 2.08
C THR A 166 -10.19 11.88 1.14
N GLU A 167 -10.09 11.66 -0.18
CA GLU A 167 -9.89 12.73 -1.18
C GLU A 167 -11.10 13.68 -1.19
N TRP A 168 -12.28 13.14 -0.94
CA TRP A 168 -13.54 13.88 -0.87
C TRP A 168 -13.89 14.32 0.54
N SER A 169 -13.68 13.45 1.54
CA SER A 169 -14.30 13.62 2.85
C SER A 169 -13.58 14.62 3.75
N THR A 170 -12.25 14.72 3.64
CA THR A 170 -11.42 15.41 4.64
C THR A 170 -10.14 16.03 4.10
N THR A 171 -9.82 15.85 2.82
CA THR A 171 -8.56 16.33 2.20
C THR A 171 -7.30 15.81 2.90
N SER A 172 -7.35 14.59 3.44
CA SER A 172 -6.29 13.95 4.23
C SER A 172 -5.80 12.63 3.60
N SER A 173 -5.73 12.62 2.26
CA SER A 173 -5.50 11.40 1.47
C SER A 173 -4.06 10.93 1.40
N TYR A 174 -3.08 11.74 1.80
CA TYR A 174 -1.70 11.50 1.42
C TYR A 174 -0.83 11.14 2.62
N GLY A 175 -0.54 9.85 2.77
CA GLY A 175 0.37 9.31 3.78
C GLY A 175 1.87 9.35 3.39
N ALA A 176 2.22 9.88 2.21
CA ALA A 176 3.60 9.80 1.69
C ALA A 176 4.66 10.48 2.59
N ALA A 177 4.29 11.56 3.31
CA ALA A 177 5.19 12.19 4.27
C ALA A 177 5.46 11.31 5.50
N TYR A 178 4.46 10.54 5.95
CA TYR A 178 4.60 9.57 7.04
C TYR A 178 5.51 8.43 6.64
N TRP A 179 5.34 7.95 5.42
CA TRP A 179 6.22 6.95 4.83
C TRP A 179 7.66 7.46 4.70
N ASP A 180 7.87 8.66 4.17
CA ASP A 180 9.21 9.27 4.11
C ASP A 180 9.84 9.39 5.50
N HIS A 181 9.07 9.79 6.52
CA HIS A 181 9.57 9.89 7.89
C HIS A 181 9.98 8.51 8.45
N ALA A 182 9.19 7.46 8.20
CA ALA A 182 9.53 6.10 8.60
C ALA A 182 10.85 5.64 7.94
N LEU A 183 10.97 5.82 6.62
CA LEU A 183 12.14 5.40 5.84
C LEU A 183 13.41 6.15 6.26
N GLN A 184 13.32 7.47 6.48
CA GLN A 184 14.46 8.29 6.94
C GLN A 184 14.97 7.90 8.32
N ASN A 185 14.12 7.25 9.13
CA ASN A 185 14.46 6.72 10.45
C ASN A 185 14.74 5.20 10.42
N GLY A 186 15.09 4.65 9.25
CA GLY A 186 15.61 3.29 9.12
C GLY A 186 14.55 2.19 9.01
N LYS A 187 13.25 2.52 8.97
CA LYS A 187 12.21 1.51 8.72
C LYS A 187 12.34 0.99 7.29
N ARG A 188 12.15 -0.32 7.12
CA ARG A 188 12.12 -0.98 5.81
C ARG A 188 10.69 -1.45 5.51
N VAL A 189 9.83 -0.50 5.18
CA VAL A 189 8.39 -0.71 4.97
C VAL A 189 7.96 -0.15 3.61
N PHE A 190 6.93 -0.75 3.02
CA PHE A 190 6.41 -0.32 1.72
C PHE A 190 5.31 0.73 1.84
N GLY A 191 4.86 1.26 0.71
CA GLY A 191 3.76 2.20 0.61
C GLY A 191 2.66 1.64 -0.27
N ILE A 192 1.42 1.58 0.22
CA ILE A 192 0.26 1.09 -0.55
C ILE A 192 -0.71 2.22 -0.86
N ALA A 193 -1.34 2.17 -2.03
CA ALA A 193 -2.47 3.01 -2.39
C ALA A 193 -3.73 2.14 -2.42
N ALA A 194 -4.78 2.57 -1.74
CA ALA A 194 -6.05 1.85 -1.69
C ALA A 194 -7.23 2.84 -1.63
N ASP A 195 -8.44 2.30 -1.58
CA ASP A 195 -9.64 3.14 -1.70
C ASP A 195 -10.23 3.49 -0.34
N ASP A 196 -10.31 2.53 0.59
CA ASP A 196 -11.10 2.65 1.83
C ASP A 196 -12.57 2.96 1.52
N SER A 197 -13.07 2.35 0.45
CA SER A 197 -14.37 2.68 -0.12
C SER A 197 -15.52 2.09 0.68
N HIS A 198 -16.50 2.93 0.99
CA HIS A 198 -17.75 2.56 1.64
C HIS A 198 -18.91 2.55 0.63
N GLU A 199 -18.88 3.45 -0.37
CA GLU A 199 -19.81 3.45 -1.50
C GLU A 199 -19.18 2.89 -2.81
N HIS A 200 -19.99 2.20 -3.60
CA HIS A 200 -19.56 1.55 -4.84
C HIS A 200 -20.53 1.76 -6.02
N ASP A 201 -21.38 2.80 -5.96
CA ASP A 201 -22.30 3.15 -7.05
C ASP A 201 -21.54 3.62 -8.32
N PRO A 202 -21.63 2.88 -9.44
CA PRO A 202 -20.95 3.25 -10.69
C PRO A 202 -21.52 4.52 -11.33
N ASN A 203 -22.66 5.03 -10.88
CA ASN A 203 -23.29 6.24 -11.41
C ASN A 203 -22.81 7.52 -10.70
N TRP A 204 -22.02 7.40 -9.63
CA TRP A 204 -21.45 8.55 -8.96
C TRP A 204 -20.44 9.26 -9.86
N ARG A 205 -20.64 10.57 -10.08
CA ARG A 205 -19.74 11.39 -10.89
C ARG A 205 -18.38 11.60 -10.23
N ILE A 206 -18.33 11.45 -8.92
CA ILE A 206 -17.14 11.45 -8.09
C ILE A 206 -17.12 10.05 -7.43
N PRO A 207 -16.42 9.08 -8.03
CA PRO A 207 -16.47 7.69 -7.57
C PRO A 207 -15.64 7.52 -6.30
N GLU A 208 -16.15 6.90 -5.25
CA GLU A 208 -15.40 6.63 -4.01
C GLU A 208 -14.40 5.46 -4.15
N TYR A 209 -14.56 4.64 -5.19
CA TYR A 209 -13.76 3.44 -5.44
C TYR A 209 -13.10 3.43 -6.82
N GLY A 210 -12.00 2.70 -6.94
CA GLY A 210 -11.19 2.54 -8.14
C GLY A 210 -10.18 3.66 -8.38
N GLY A 211 -9.79 4.41 -7.36
CA GLY A 211 -8.85 5.52 -7.48
C GLY A 211 -7.50 5.29 -6.87
N GLY A 212 -7.37 4.38 -5.90
CA GLY A 212 -6.11 3.85 -5.38
C GLY A 212 -5.95 2.38 -5.74
N TRP A 213 -4.72 1.96 -6.04
CA TRP A 213 -4.41 0.54 -6.27
C TRP A 213 -2.93 0.22 -6.11
N VAL A 214 -2.67 -1.08 -5.94
CA VAL A 214 -1.35 -1.68 -6.17
C VAL A 214 -1.35 -2.46 -7.48
N HIS A 215 -0.20 -2.49 -8.16
CA HIS A 215 0.08 -3.42 -9.25
C HIS A 215 1.15 -4.41 -8.81
N VAL A 216 0.74 -5.65 -8.56
CA VAL A 216 1.61 -6.71 -8.04
C VAL A 216 2.12 -7.56 -9.19
N GLN A 217 3.43 -7.58 -9.39
CA GLN A 217 4.08 -8.50 -10.32
C GLN A 217 4.09 -9.88 -9.69
N SER A 218 3.38 -10.84 -10.28
CA SER A 218 3.27 -12.19 -9.72
C SER A 218 3.25 -13.24 -10.83
N THR A 219 3.74 -14.44 -10.52
CA THR A 219 3.74 -15.58 -11.44
C THR A 219 2.34 -16.14 -11.69
N ALA A 220 1.43 -15.95 -10.74
CA ALA A 220 0.05 -16.40 -10.86
C ALA A 220 -0.90 -15.53 -10.03
N LEU A 221 -2.17 -15.52 -10.44
CA LEU A 221 -3.26 -14.86 -9.74
C LEU A 221 -3.84 -15.81 -8.68
N ASN A 222 -3.15 -15.91 -7.53
CA ASN A 222 -3.65 -16.60 -6.36
C ASN A 222 -3.11 -15.96 -5.07
N PRO A 223 -3.76 -16.15 -3.92
CA PRO A 223 -3.37 -15.50 -2.67
C PRO A 223 -1.91 -15.74 -2.25
N VAL A 224 -1.37 -16.95 -2.45
CA VAL A 224 -0.01 -17.31 -2.04
C VAL A 224 1.03 -16.53 -2.84
N ASP A 225 0.92 -16.53 -4.17
CA ASP A 225 1.90 -15.86 -5.04
C ASP A 225 1.78 -14.32 -4.97
N LEU A 226 0.55 -13.79 -4.84
CA LEU A 226 0.32 -12.35 -4.63
C LEU A 226 0.97 -11.88 -3.32
N VAL A 227 0.71 -12.56 -2.20
CA VAL A 227 1.26 -12.18 -0.89
C VAL A 227 2.78 -12.32 -0.85
N LYS A 228 3.34 -13.38 -1.46
CA LYS A 228 4.79 -13.52 -1.60
C LYS A 228 5.40 -12.32 -2.34
N SER A 229 4.77 -11.91 -3.45
CA SER A 229 5.23 -10.78 -4.26
C SER A 229 5.13 -9.45 -3.51
N LEU A 230 4.03 -9.22 -2.76
CA LEU A 230 3.88 -8.07 -1.87
C LEU A 230 5.00 -8.00 -0.84
N LYS A 231 5.30 -9.11 -0.14
CA LYS A 231 6.38 -9.18 0.86
C LYS A 231 7.77 -8.94 0.28
N GLN A 232 7.97 -9.31 -0.98
CA GLN A 232 9.24 -9.12 -1.69
C GLN A 232 9.38 -7.71 -2.30
N GLY A 233 8.32 -6.88 -2.23
CA GLY A 233 8.30 -5.56 -2.83
C GLY A 233 8.18 -5.58 -4.35
N GLU A 234 7.74 -6.70 -4.94
CA GLU A 234 7.50 -6.85 -6.39
C GLU A 234 6.16 -6.20 -6.80
N PHE A 235 5.97 -4.95 -6.43
CA PHE A 235 4.79 -4.17 -6.77
C PHE A 235 5.09 -2.67 -6.79
N TYR A 236 4.12 -1.90 -7.27
CA TYR A 236 4.08 -0.44 -7.07
C TYR A 236 2.65 0.00 -6.76
N SER A 237 2.52 1.22 -6.25
CA SER A 237 1.24 1.82 -5.88
C SER A 237 0.90 2.96 -6.83
N SER A 238 -0.38 3.21 -7.09
CA SER A 238 -0.78 4.29 -8.00
C SER A 238 -2.20 4.79 -7.76
N SER A 239 -2.42 6.03 -8.16
CA SER A 239 -3.73 6.65 -8.35
C SER A 239 -4.04 7.06 -9.80
N GLY A 240 -3.18 6.68 -10.75
CA GLY A 240 -3.35 6.99 -12.17
C GLY A 240 -2.23 6.39 -13.02
N PRO A 241 -1.00 6.94 -12.97
CA PRO A 241 0.11 6.49 -13.80
C PRO A 241 0.50 5.01 -13.60
N GLU A 242 1.15 4.42 -14.59
CA GLU A 242 1.66 3.06 -14.52
C GLU A 242 3.19 3.03 -14.53
N ILE A 243 3.79 2.09 -13.78
CA ILE A 243 5.22 1.81 -13.81
C ILE A 243 5.40 0.47 -14.53
N TYR A 244 6.02 0.52 -15.70
CA TYR A 244 6.24 -0.66 -16.53
C TYR A 244 7.50 -1.39 -16.08
N ASP A 245 8.56 -0.63 -15.78
CA ASP A 245 9.88 -1.16 -15.48
C ASP A 245 10.60 -0.33 -14.41
N LEU A 246 11.33 -1.02 -13.52
CA LEU A 246 12.18 -0.39 -12.51
C LEU A 246 13.38 -1.29 -12.23
N ARG A 247 14.59 -0.79 -12.51
CA ARG A 247 15.82 -1.56 -12.35
C ARG A 247 17.04 -0.70 -12.07
N VAL A 248 18.03 -1.30 -11.42
CA VAL A 248 19.38 -0.75 -11.29
C VAL A 248 20.29 -1.45 -12.29
N VAL A 249 20.91 -0.68 -13.18
CA VAL A 249 21.88 -1.16 -14.17
C VAL A 249 23.06 -0.20 -14.19
N ASP A 250 24.27 -0.73 -14.04
CA ASP A 250 25.53 0.01 -14.11
C ASP A 250 25.58 1.23 -13.17
N GLY A 251 25.00 1.09 -11.97
CA GLY A 251 24.97 2.15 -10.95
C GLY A 251 23.85 3.17 -11.12
N LYS A 252 22.96 3.01 -12.11
CA LYS A 252 21.81 3.90 -12.33
C LYS A 252 20.49 3.23 -11.98
N LEU A 253 19.64 3.92 -11.23
CA LEU A 253 18.23 3.55 -11.12
C LEU A 253 17.48 4.09 -12.34
N MET A 254 16.86 3.19 -13.09
CA MET A 254 16.12 3.46 -14.32
C MET A 254 14.66 3.09 -14.13
N ILE A 255 13.76 3.92 -14.68
CA ILE A 255 12.32 3.70 -14.65
C ILE A 255 11.73 3.89 -16.05
N GLU A 256 10.76 3.05 -16.40
CA GLU A 256 9.83 3.26 -17.52
C GLU A 256 8.40 3.33 -16.98
N CYS A 257 7.62 4.31 -17.44
CA CYS A 257 6.28 4.56 -16.94
C CYS A 257 5.32 5.04 -18.04
N SER A 258 4.03 5.10 -17.73
CA SER A 258 3.05 5.81 -18.56
C SER A 258 3.43 7.29 -18.69
N PRO A 259 2.92 8.01 -19.72
CA PRO A 259 3.25 9.42 -19.92
C PRO A 259 2.98 10.30 -18.69
N CYS A 260 4.01 10.98 -18.19
CA CYS A 260 3.97 11.82 -16.99
C CYS A 260 4.53 13.22 -17.27
N LYS A 261 4.02 14.24 -16.56
CA LYS A 261 4.58 15.60 -16.65
C LYS A 261 5.90 15.73 -15.89
N PHE A 262 6.04 15.01 -14.77
CA PHE A 262 7.24 15.00 -13.94
C PHE A 262 7.56 13.60 -13.44
N ILE A 263 8.85 13.31 -13.30
CA ILE A 263 9.37 12.14 -12.59
C ILE A 263 10.30 12.66 -11.48
N MET A 264 10.03 12.27 -10.24
CA MET A 264 10.80 12.64 -9.07
C MET A 264 11.46 11.42 -8.47
N PHE A 265 12.77 11.47 -8.28
CA PHE A 265 13.47 10.51 -7.45
C PHE A 265 13.62 11.07 -6.04
N LYS A 266 12.94 10.42 -5.11
CA LYS A 266 12.95 10.72 -3.69
C LYS A 266 14.03 9.87 -3.03
N SER A 267 15.08 10.51 -2.54
CA SER A 267 16.19 9.85 -1.85
C SER A 267 16.54 10.56 -0.55
N PHE A 268 17.27 9.87 0.30
CA PHE A 268 17.78 10.39 1.57
C PHE A 268 19.17 9.80 1.85
N PRO A 269 20.12 10.55 2.45
CA PRO A 269 20.03 11.97 2.84
C PRO A 269 20.24 12.96 1.69
N GLN A 270 20.77 12.51 0.55
CA GLN A 270 20.95 13.35 -0.63
C GLN A 270 19.61 13.55 -1.35
N ARG A 271 19.44 14.72 -1.98
CA ARG A 271 18.26 15.00 -2.82
C ARG A 271 18.41 14.28 -4.16
N GLY A 272 17.36 13.58 -4.57
CA GLY A 272 17.32 12.90 -5.87
C GLY A 272 16.91 13.83 -7.01
N ALA A 273 16.93 13.31 -8.23
CA ALA A 273 16.65 14.07 -9.45
C ALA A 273 15.16 14.45 -9.56
N PHE A 274 14.89 15.69 -9.97
CA PHE A 274 13.58 16.15 -10.40
C PHE A 274 13.63 16.41 -11.90
N LEU A 275 12.82 15.66 -12.66
CA LEU A 275 12.90 15.65 -14.13
C LEU A 275 11.54 16.02 -14.73
N GLY A 276 11.59 16.92 -15.71
CA GLY A 276 10.45 17.45 -16.44
C GLY A 276 10.93 18.14 -17.72
N ASP A 277 10.14 18.12 -18.79
CA ASP A 277 10.37 18.99 -19.94
C ASP A 277 9.54 20.27 -19.78
N PHE A 278 10.15 21.28 -19.18
CA PHE A 278 9.50 22.56 -18.89
C PHE A 278 9.50 23.53 -20.07
N GLU A 279 10.29 23.26 -21.11
CA GLU A 279 10.38 24.13 -22.29
C GLU A 279 9.32 23.74 -23.31
N SER A 280 9.21 22.45 -23.65
CA SER A 280 8.26 21.94 -24.64
C SER A 280 6.94 21.47 -24.00
N GLY A 281 6.98 21.03 -22.75
CA GLY A 281 5.84 20.36 -22.09
C GLY A 281 5.65 18.91 -22.53
N GLU A 282 6.61 18.31 -23.25
CA GLU A 282 6.57 16.91 -23.65
C GLU A 282 6.55 15.97 -22.43
N LEU A 283 5.78 14.88 -22.57
CA LEU A 283 5.57 13.90 -21.52
C LEU A 283 6.80 12.99 -21.38
N LEU A 284 7.21 12.73 -20.15
CA LEU A 284 8.24 11.76 -19.82
C LEU A 284 7.61 10.36 -19.71
N THR A 285 8.21 9.39 -20.38
CA THR A 285 7.87 7.96 -20.26
C THR A 285 9.00 7.13 -19.66
N GLN A 286 10.14 7.76 -19.41
CA GLN A 286 11.31 7.12 -18.82
C GLN A 286 12.19 8.16 -18.12
N ALA A 287 12.96 7.71 -17.14
CA ALA A 287 13.97 8.54 -16.49
C ALA A 287 15.06 7.67 -15.83
N SER A 288 16.17 8.30 -15.46
CA SER A 288 17.19 7.63 -14.65
C SER A 288 17.94 8.63 -13.75
N MET A 289 18.53 8.11 -12.68
CA MET A 289 19.50 8.82 -11.86
C MET A 289 20.65 7.90 -11.45
N GLU A 290 21.83 8.49 -11.23
CA GLU A 290 22.95 7.79 -10.58
C GLU A 290 22.57 7.45 -9.13
N VAL A 291 22.91 6.23 -8.70
CA VAL A 291 22.77 5.81 -7.30
C VAL A 291 24.04 6.19 -6.57
N ASP A 292 23.91 7.05 -5.56
CA ASP A 292 25.01 7.34 -4.65
C ASP A 292 25.04 6.28 -3.53
N LYS A 293 26.23 5.78 -3.19
CA LYS A 293 26.41 4.77 -2.14
C LYS A 293 26.06 5.28 -0.73
N ASP A 294 26.07 6.60 -0.53
CA ASP A 294 25.80 7.24 0.75
C ASP A 294 24.29 7.54 0.92
N MET A 295 23.46 7.29 -0.10
CA MET A 295 22.01 7.27 0.03
C MET A 295 21.57 6.03 0.82
N GLN A 296 20.55 6.16 1.64
CA GLN A 296 19.92 5.03 2.35
C GLN A 296 18.89 4.33 1.46
N TYR A 297 18.04 5.11 0.80
CA TYR A 297 17.03 4.61 -0.13
C TYR A 297 16.80 5.59 -1.28
N ILE A 298 16.23 5.07 -2.36
CA ILE A 298 15.69 5.84 -3.48
C ILE A 298 14.32 5.26 -3.84
N ARG A 299 13.29 6.10 -3.98
CA ARG A 299 11.98 5.72 -4.54
C ARG A 299 11.59 6.72 -5.62
N VAL A 300 10.71 6.32 -6.52
CA VAL A 300 10.32 7.15 -7.68
C VAL A 300 8.85 7.50 -7.59
N GLU A 301 8.54 8.76 -7.87
CA GLU A 301 7.17 9.25 -8.06
C GLU A 301 7.00 9.72 -9.51
N CYS A 302 6.02 9.15 -10.22
CA CYS A 302 5.64 9.56 -11.57
C CYS A 302 4.31 10.30 -11.49
N ILE A 303 4.24 11.54 -11.99
CA ILE A 303 3.08 12.41 -11.83
C ILE A 303 2.52 12.81 -13.20
N ASP A 304 1.21 12.62 -13.42
CA ASP A 304 0.54 13.04 -14.66
C ASP A 304 0.01 14.48 -14.61
N PHE A 305 -0.60 14.94 -15.71
CA PHE A 305 -1.20 16.27 -15.78
C PHE A 305 -2.45 16.45 -14.92
N SER A 306 -3.16 15.37 -14.60
CA SER A 306 -4.30 15.38 -13.67
C SER A 306 -3.85 15.45 -12.20
N GLY A 307 -2.55 15.31 -11.93
CA GLY A 307 -1.99 15.31 -10.59
C GLY A 307 -2.04 13.95 -9.89
N LYS A 308 -2.43 12.89 -10.60
CA LYS A 308 -2.36 11.52 -10.09
C LYS A 308 -0.91 11.04 -10.10
N VAL A 309 -0.60 10.10 -9.21
CA VAL A 309 0.77 9.71 -8.90
C VAL A 309 0.91 8.19 -8.91
N ALA A 310 2.02 7.68 -9.44
CA ALA A 310 2.50 6.34 -9.16
C ALA A 310 3.75 6.40 -8.28
N TRP A 311 3.82 5.53 -7.29
CA TRP A 311 4.90 5.41 -6.32
C TRP A 311 5.57 4.06 -6.46
N SER A 312 6.88 4.04 -6.73
CA SER A 312 7.67 2.82 -6.60
C SER A 312 7.92 2.47 -5.13
N ASN A 313 8.18 1.19 -4.85
CA ASN A 313 8.80 0.81 -3.59
C ASN A 313 10.22 1.41 -3.45
N PRO A 314 10.72 1.60 -2.21
CA PRO A 314 12.08 2.04 -1.95
C PRO A 314 13.09 0.98 -2.38
N VAL A 315 14.03 1.42 -3.20
CA VAL A 315 15.30 0.74 -3.47
C VAL A 315 16.25 1.09 -2.34
N PHE A 316 16.48 0.14 -1.43
CA PHE A 316 17.47 0.29 -0.37
C PHE A 316 18.88 0.13 -0.94
N VAL A 317 19.72 1.15 -0.80
CA VAL A 317 21.03 1.19 -1.45
C VAL A 317 21.99 0.16 -0.85
N SER A 318 21.85 -0.14 0.44
CA SER A 318 22.62 -1.20 1.10
C SER A 318 22.48 -2.55 0.40
N ASP A 319 21.31 -2.86 -0.16
CA ASP A 319 21.08 -4.10 -0.93
C ASP A 319 21.80 -4.14 -2.28
N LEU A 320 22.33 -3.00 -2.75
CA LEU A 320 23.04 -2.86 -4.04
C LEU A 320 24.56 -2.87 -3.88
N LEU A 321 25.07 -2.80 -2.65
CA LEU A 321 26.50 -2.82 -2.36
C LEU A 321 26.98 -4.27 -2.25
N GLN A 322 28.11 -4.60 -2.89
CA GLN A 322 28.70 -5.93 -2.78
C GLN A 322 29.23 -6.14 -1.36
N GLY A 323 28.66 -7.10 -0.62
CA GLY A 323 29.11 -7.47 0.73
C GLY A 323 28.43 -6.73 1.88
N GLY A 324 27.16 -6.33 1.74
CA GLY A 324 26.35 -5.87 2.88
C GLY A 324 26.16 -6.98 3.91
N GLU A 325 26.46 -6.66 5.17
CA GLU A 325 26.49 -7.54 6.36
C GLU A 325 25.26 -8.42 6.57
#